data_AF-A0A1V5IFM5-F1
#
_entry.id   AF-A0A1V5IFM5-F1
#
_cell.length_a   1.000
_cell.length_b   1.000
_cell.length_c   1.000
_cell.angle_alpha   90.00
_cell.angle_beta   90.00
_cell.angle_gamma   90.00
#
_symmetry.space_group_name_H-M   'P 1'
#
loop_
_entity.id
_entity.type
_entity.pdbx_description
1 polymer ?
#
loop_
_entity_poly.entity_id
_entity_poly.type
_entity_poly.pdbx_seq_one_letter_code
_entity_poly.pdbx_strand_id
1 'polypeptide(L)'
;MLEDLDSGLEAHGHRFVRYGDDVCMFVRRRRAAERVTAGVAGFVEERLRLRVSGKKSSVRPASSVTLPGFGFFFAPRGRVKVRVVPKAVKRL
;
A
#
# COMPACT_ATOMS: atom_id res chain seq x y z
N MET A 1 -16.57 -5.94 -4.97
CA MET A 1 -15.50 -6.34 -5.92
C MET A 1 -14.13 -6.44 -5.25
N LEU A 2 -13.71 -5.48 -4.41
CA LEU A 2 -12.44 -5.58 -3.66
C LEU A 2 -12.57 -6.20 -2.26
N GLU A 3 -13.78 -6.52 -1.82
CA GLU A 3 -14.03 -7.16 -0.51
C GLU A 3 -13.36 -8.53 -0.38
N ASP A 4 -13.29 -9.30 -1.47
CA ASP A 4 -12.59 -10.59 -1.51
C ASP A 4 -11.07 -10.42 -1.32
N LEU A 5 -10.51 -9.32 -1.84
CA LEU A 5 -9.11 -8.99 -1.63
C LEU A 5 -8.86 -8.65 -0.16
N ASP A 6 -9.69 -7.79 0.44
CA ASP A 6 -9.54 -7.40 1.84
C ASP A 6 -9.66 -8.63 2.75
N SER A 7 -10.69 -9.45 2.55
CA SER A 7 -10.91 -10.68 3.30
C SER A 7 -9.72 -11.64 3.18
N GLY A 8 -9.15 -11.78 1.97
CA GLY A 8 -7.95 -12.56 1.75
C GLY A 8 -6.73 -12.01 2.49
N LEU A 9 -6.52 -10.70 2.46
CA LEU A 9 -5.40 -10.04 3.15
C LEU A 9 -5.53 -10.16 4.67
N GLU A 10 -6.73 -10.01 5.21
CA GLU A 10 -7.04 -10.16 6.64
C GLU A 10 -6.83 -11.60 7.11
N ALA A 11 -7.31 -12.59 6.36
CA ALA A 11 -7.10 -14.01 6.66
C ALA A 11 -5.62 -14.40 6.72
N HIS A 12 -4.76 -13.74 5.94
CA HIS A 12 -3.30 -13.93 5.96
C HIS A 12 -2.59 -13.04 7.00
N GLY A 13 -3.32 -12.25 7.78
CA GLY A 13 -2.76 -11.37 8.81
C GLY A 13 -1.94 -10.21 8.27
N HIS A 14 -2.20 -9.76 7.04
CA HIS A 14 -1.49 -8.65 6.45
C HIS A 14 -1.92 -7.31 7.06
N ARG A 15 -0.94 -6.42 7.29
CA ARG A 15 -1.19 -5.04 7.69
C ARG A 15 -1.28 -4.17 6.46
N PHE A 16 -2.46 -3.63 6.17
CA PHE A 16 -2.69 -2.83 4.97
C PHE A 16 -3.66 -1.68 5.22
N VAL A 17 -3.68 -0.74 4.28
CA VAL A 17 -4.65 0.35 4.18
C VAL A 17 -5.11 0.40 2.72
N ARG A 18 -6.42 0.52 2.51
CA ARG A 18 -7.03 0.67 1.17
C ARG A 18 -7.84 1.96 1.11
N TYR A 19 -7.67 2.72 0.02
CA TYR A 19 -8.46 3.90 -0.28
C TYR A 19 -8.85 3.90 -1.74
N GLY A 20 -10.14 3.68 -2.03
CA GLY A 20 -10.60 3.39 -3.40
C GLY A 20 -9.83 2.19 -3.97
N ASP A 21 -9.13 2.42 -5.08
CA ASP A 21 -8.32 1.41 -5.78
C ASP A 21 -6.87 1.33 -5.28
N ASP A 22 -6.41 2.28 -4.45
CA ASP A 22 -5.05 2.30 -3.94
C ASP A 22 -4.93 1.44 -2.68
N VAL A 23 -4.10 0.39 -2.74
CA VAL A 23 -3.79 -0.51 -1.61
C VAL A 23 -2.33 -0.35 -1.20
N CYS A 24 -2.10 -0.05 0.07
CA CYS A 24 -0.76 0.03 0.68
C CYS A 24 -0.60 -1.06 1.74
N MET A 25 0.40 -1.94 1.57
CA MET A 25 0.71 -3.01 2.52
C MET A 25 2.05 -2.76 3.22
N PHE A 26 2.11 -3.02 4.53
CA PHE A 26 3.30 -2.75 5.34
C PHE A 26 3.89 -4.04 5.88
N VAL A 27 5.12 -4.33 5.48
CA VAL A 27 5.85 -5.53 5.89
C VAL A 27 7.26 -5.18 6.36
N ARG A 28 7.86 -6.08 7.15
CA ARG A 28 9.14 -5.82 7.84
C ARG A 28 10.37 -5.88 6.92
N ARG A 29 10.31 -6.65 5.83
CA ARG A 29 11.47 -6.94 4.97
C ARG A 29 11.11 -6.74 3.50
N ARG A 30 12.04 -6.18 2.72
CA ARG A 30 11.87 -5.95 1.28
C ARG A 30 11.52 -7.23 0.50
N ARG A 31 12.26 -8.32 0.73
CA ARG A 31 11.97 -9.63 0.10
C ARG A 31 10.56 -10.13 0.40
N ALA A 32 10.05 -9.89 1.62
CA ALA A 32 8.67 -10.23 1.96
C ALA A 32 7.68 -9.31 1.22
N ALA A 33 8.01 -8.03 1.02
CA ALA A 33 7.18 -7.11 0.26
C ALA A 33 7.06 -7.55 -1.20
N GLU A 34 8.18 -7.89 -1.83
CA GLU A 34 8.21 -8.38 -3.22
C GLU A 34 7.35 -9.65 -3.38
N ARG A 35 7.47 -10.61 -2.45
CA ARG A 35 6.63 -11.82 -2.44
C ARG A 35 5.14 -11.50 -2.27
N VAL A 36 4.79 -10.65 -1.31
CA VAL A 36 3.39 -10.28 -1.05
C VAL A 36 2.81 -9.52 -2.24
N THR A 37 3.55 -8.57 -2.81
CA THR A 37 3.12 -7.83 -4.01
C THR A 37 2.88 -8.76 -5.19
N ALA A 38 3.76 -9.73 -5.45
CA ALA A 38 3.57 -10.70 -6.54
C ALA A 38 2.32 -11.57 -6.31
N GLY A 39 2.13 -12.10 -5.10
CA GLY A 39 0.97 -12.93 -4.78
C GLY A 39 -0.35 -12.17 -4.86
N VAL A 40 -0.40 -10.95 -4.33
CA VAL A 40 -1.59 -10.10 -4.38
C VAL A 40 -1.89 -9.67 -5.82
N ALA A 41 -0.88 -9.34 -6.61
CA ALA A 41 -1.08 -9.01 -8.02
C ALA A 41 -1.69 -10.19 -8.79
N GLY A 42 -1.16 -11.40 -8.58
CA GLY A 42 -1.73 -12.62 -9.17
C GLY A 42 -3.18 -12.85 -8.76
N PHE A 43 -3.51 -12.69 -7.47
CA PHE A 43 -4.90 -12.79 -7.00
C PHE A 43 -5.82 -11.78 -7.70
N VAL A 44 -5.42 -10.51 -7.77
CA VAL A 44 -6.21 -9.45 -8.40
C VAL A 44 -6.42 -9.72 -9.90
N GLU A 45 -5.38 -10.16 -10.60
CA GLU A 45 -5.44 -10.41 -12.05
C GLU A 45 -6.18 -11.71 -12.40
N GLU A 46 -5.95 -12.78 -11.65
CA GLU A 46 -6.50 -14.10 -11.96
C GLU A 46 -7.91 -14.31 -11.38
N ARG A 47 -8.15 -13.86 -10.14
CA ARG A 47 -9.43 -14.07 -9.44
C ARG A 47 -10.40 -12.93 -9.68
N LEU A 48 -9.96 -11.69 -9.49
CA LEU A 48 -10.84 -10.52 -9.65
C LEU A 48 -10.93 -10.05 -11.11
N ARG A 49 -10.08 -10.60 -12.00
CA ARG A 49 -10.00 -10.21 -13.43
C ARG A 49 -9.76 -8.71 -13.62
N LEU A 50 -9.06 -8.08 -12.68
CA LEU A 50 -8.68 -6.67 -12.70
C LEU A 50 -7.22 -6.53 -13.10
N ARG A 51 -6.86 -5.41 -13.74
CA ARG A 51 -5.48 -5.17 -14.18
C ARG A 51 -4.68 -4.40 -13.14
N VAL A 52 -3.53 -4.92 -12.72
CA VAL A 52 -2.62 -4.18 -11.83
C VAL A 52 -1.76 -3.21 -12.63
N SER A 53 -1.65 -1.97 -12.17
CA SER A 53 -0.78 -0.98 -12.80
C SER A 53 0.66 -1.14 -12.31
N GLY A 54 1.52 -1.79 -13.10
CA GLY A 54 2.95 -1.93 -12.77
C GLY A 54 3.72 -0.61 -12.69
N LYS A 55 3.20 0.47 -13.31
CA LYS A 55 3.79 1.81 -13.19
C LYS A 55 3.51 2.46 -11.82
N LYS A 56 2.35 2.18 -11.23
CA LYS A 56 1.93 2.74 -9.94
C LYS A 56 2.32 1.84 -8.76
N SER A 57 2.32 0.52 -8.98
CA SER A 57 2.59 -0.48 -7.95
C SER A 57 4.09 -0.71 -7.79
N SER A 58 4.62 -0.57 -6.56
CA SER A 58 6.05 -0.75 -6.32
C SER A 58 6.36 -0.97 -4.84
N VAL A 59 7.45 -1.69 -4.56
CA VAL A 59 7.98 -1.88 -3.20
C VAL A 59 8.90 -0.72 -2.85
N ARG A 60 8.58 0.01 -1.77
CA ARG A 60 9.33 1.19 -1.31
C ARG A 60 9.39 1.25 0.22
N PRO A 61 10.34 2.01 0.80
CA PRO A 61 10.32 2.32 2.23
C PRO A 61 9.01 2.98 2.66
N ALA A 62 8.50 2.65 3.85
CA ALA A 62 7.22 3.19 4.34
C ALA A 62 7.21 4.74 4.44
N SER A 63 8.36 5.37 4.65
CA SER A 63 8.50 6.84 4.71
C SER A 63 8.36 7.55 3.35
N SER A 64 8.44 6.81 2.23
CA SER A 64 8.24 7.36 0.89
C SER A 64 6.88 7.01 0.28
N VAL A 65 6.08 6.17 0.97
CA VAL A 65 4.71 5.88 0.58
C VAL A 65 3.81 7.05 0.91
N THR A 66 2.90 7.37 -0.02
CA THR A 66 1.88 8.39 0.14
C THR A 66 0.50 7.79 -0.04
N LEU A 67 -0.40 8.11 0.87
CA LEU A 67 -1.84 7.97 0.66
C LEU A 67 -2.39 9.28 0.08
N PRO A 68 -3.61 9.31 -0.47
CA PRO A 68 -4.17 10.52 -1.06
C PRO A 68 -4.10 11.72 -0.10
N GLY A 69 -3.16 12.64 -0.38
CA GLY A 69 -2.92 13.84 0.42
C GLY A 69 -1.90 13.72 1.56
N PHE A 70 -1.48 12.51 1.94
CA PHE A 70 -0.67 12.28 3.14
C PHE A 70 0.54 11.39 2.89
N GLY A 71 1.63 11.67 3.61
CA GLY A 71 2.80 10.81 3.68
C GLY A 71 3.20 10.57 5.12
N PHE A 72 4.10 9.61 5.34
CA PHE A 72 4.55 9.23 6.68
C PHE A 72 6.04 9.49 6.83
N PHE A 73 6.48 9.74 8.07
CA PHE A 73 7.89 9.81 8.40
C PHE A 73 8.15 9.28 9.80
N PHE A 74 9.36 8.76 9.99
CA PHE A 74 9.83 8.26 11.28
C PHE A 74 10.45 9.41 12.07
N ALA A 75 9.84 9.73 13.21
CA ALA A 75 10.32 10.68 14.19
C ALA A 75 11.19 9.96 15.25
N PRO A 76 11.95 10.72 16.06
CA PRO A 76 12.75 10.13 17.13
C PRO A 76 11.95 9.20 18.04
N ARG A 77 12.64 8.20 18.62
CA ARG A 77 12.04 7.15 19.47
C ARG A 77 11.03 6.25 18.74
N GLY A 78 11.19 6.07 17.43
CA GLY A 78 10.38 5.14 16.64
C GLY A 78 8.94 5.57 16.43
N ARG A 79 8.61 6.85 16.71
CA ARG A 79 7.26 7.37 16.48
C ARG A 79 7.03 7.58 14.99
N VAL A 80 5.84 7.25 14.50
CA VAL A 80 5.42 7.56 13.13
C VAL A 80 4.57 8.83 13.17
N LYS A 81 4.89 9.80 12.30
CA LYS A 81 4.11 11.03 12.13
C LYS A 81 3.60 11.15 10.70
N VAL A 82 2.50 11.88 10.54
CA VAL A 82 1.87 12.18 9.26
C VAL A 82 2.32 13.56 8.78
N ARG A 83 2.52 13.70 7.46
CA ARG A 83 2.75 14.97 6.77
C ARG A 83 1.77 15.12 5.62
N VAL A 84 1.38 16.36 5.30
CA VAL A 84 0.64 16.65 4.06
C VAL A 84 1.64 16.66 2.91
N VAL A 85 1.30 15.99 1.80
CA VAL A 85 2.21 15.95 0.64
C VAL A 85 2.14 17.28 -0.12
N PRO A 86 3.26 17.80 -0.66
CA PRO A 86 3.27 19.10 -1.36
C PRO A 86 2.26 19.21 -2.50
N LYS A 87 1.98 18.08 -3.19
CA LYS A 87 0.99 18.02 -4.28
C LYS A 87 -0.44 18.33 -3.80
N ALA A 88 -0.77 18.00 -2.55
CA ALA A 88 -2.07 18.28 -1.97
C ALA A 88 -2.18 19.74 -1.51
N VAL A 89 -1.09 20.30 -0.98
CA VAL A 89 -1.02 21.73 -0.63
C VAL A 89 -1.22 22.61 -1.86
N LYS A 90 -0.62 22.27 -3.00
CA LYS A 90 -0.77 23.01 -4.27
C LYS A 90 -2.19 22.98 -4.88
N ARG A 91 -3.10 22.16 -4.33
CA ARG A 91 -4.49 22.06 -4.79
C ARG A 91 -5.45 22.93 -3.98
N LEU A 92 -4.97 23.49 -2.85
CA LEU A 92 -5.62 24.54 -2.08
C LEU A 92 -5.25 25.89 -2.69
#